data_AF-A0A2G2Z7M7-F1
#
_entry.id   AF-A0A2G2Z7M7-F1
#
_cell.length_a   1.000
_cell.length_b   1.000
_cell.length_c   1.000
_cell.angle_alpha   90.00
_cell.angle_beta   90.00
_cell.angle_gamma   90.00
#
_symmetry.space_group_name_H-M   'P 1'
#
loop_
_entity.id
_entity.type
_entity.pdbx_description
1 polymer ?
#
loop_
_entity_poly.entity_id
_entity_poly.type
_entity_poly.pdbx_seq_one_letter_code
_entity_poly.pdbx_strand_id
1 'polypeptide(L)'
;MGKKQETVEDVPCGNTVALFGLDQFITKNATLTNEKEVDAHPIRLVKFSLSVVSDPMVFCTVEESGEHVTAGAGNFHLDMCFNDLLNNLTDIAGIIKSDPVVSFRETVLEKSSQTVMSMSPNKHNRLYMQARPLEEGLSEAIDSGQIGPSDDPKVRSKILSEEFGWDKDLAKKI
;
A
#
# COMPACT_ATOMS: atom_id res chain seq x y z
N MET A 1 -24.84 17.76 -10.88
CA MET A 1 -23.62 18.60 -10.91
C MET A 1 -22.65 17.98 -11.92
N GLY A 2 -21.76 18.75 -12.57
CA GLY A 2 -20.70 18.18 -13.43
C GLY A 2 -20.73 18.48 -14.95
N LYS A 3 -21.72 19.22 -15.48
CA LYS A 3 -21.70 19.69 -16.90
C LYS A 3 -21.37 21.18 -17.08
N LYS A 4 -21.28 21.93 -15.98
CA LYS A 4 -20.83 23.32 -15.95
C LYS A 4 -19.83 23.46 -14.80
N GLN A 5 -18.78 24.23 -15.04
CA GLN A 5 -17.81 24.66 -14.05
C GLN A 5 -17.98 26.17 -13.92
N GLU A 6 -17.94 26.69 -12.70
CA GLU A 6 -17.98 28.12 -12.40
C GLU A 6 -16.70 28.46 -11.64
N THR A 7 -16.00 29.50 -12.09
CA THR A 7 -14.77 29.98 -11.44
C THR A 7 -15.14 30.86 -10.26
N VAL A 8 -14.62 30.53 -9.08
CA VAL A 8 -14.84 31.26 -7.82
C VAL A 8 -13.50 31.79 -7.32
N GLU A 9 -13.46 33.03 -6.84
CA GLU A 9 -12.21 33.68 -6.39
C GLU A 9 -11.74 33.22 -5.01
N ASP A 10 -12.67 32.91 -4.09
CA ASP A 10 -12.38 32.44 -2.73
C ASP A 10 -13.40 31.38 -2.28
N VAL A 11 -12.96 30.46 -1.43
CA VAL A 11 -13.67 29.23 -1.05
C VAL A 11 -13.51 29.02 0.46
N PRO A 12 -14.58 29.19 1.27
CA PRO A 12 -14.50 28.97 2.70
C PRO A 12 -14.34 27.48 3.04
N CYS A 13 -13.80 27.21 4.23
CA CYS A 13 -13.49 25.87 4.69
C CYS A 13 -14.71 24.93 4.72
N GLY A 14 -14.47 23.63 4.50
CA GLY A 14 -15.50 22.59 4.47
C GLY A 14 -16.14 22.34 3.10
N ASN A 15 -15.87 23.17 2.09
CA ASN A 15 -16.35 22.96 0.72
C ASN A 15 -15.44 22.04 -0.10
N THR A 16 -16.02 21.33 -1.07
CA THR A 16 -15.28 20.57 -2.09
C THR A 16 -15.09 21.42 -3.35
N VAL A 17 -13.87 21.53 -3.85
CA VAL A 17 -13.53 22.32 -5.04
C VAL A 17 -12.57 21.60 -5.97
N ALA A 18 -12.61 21.97 -7.25
CA ALA A 18 -11.62 21.57 -8.24
C ALA A 18 -10.57 22.67 -8.36
N LEU A 19 -9.30 22.31 -8.23
CA LEU A 19 -8.14 23.19 -8.46
C LEU A 19 -7.49 22.78 -9.78
N PHE A 20 -7.05 23.76 -10.57
CA PHE A 20 -6.36 23.54 -11.84
C PHE A 20 -4.89 23.96 -11.73
N GLY A 21 -3.99 23.23 -12.41
CA GLY A 21 -2.58 23.59 -12.53
C GLY A 21 -1.64 23.03 -11.45
N LEU A 22 -2.13 22.18 -10.54
CA LEU A 22 -1.31 21.49 -9.52
C LEU A 22 -0.90 20.06 -9.91
N ASP A 23 -1.36 19.60 -11.08
CA ASP A 23 -1.22 18.22 -11.57
C ASP A 23 0.24 17.76 -11.74
N GLN A 24 1.17 18.71 -11.92
CA GLN A 24 2.61 18.43 -12.00
C GLN A 24 3.26 18.14 -10.65
N PHE A 25 2.63 18.53 -9.54
CA PHE A 25 3.18 18.44 -8.19
C PHE A 25 2.45 17.42 -7.31
N ILE A 26 1.20 17.09 -7.64
CA ILE A 26 0.36 16.15 -6.88
C ILE A 26 0.29 14.81 -7.64
N THR A 27 0.92 13.77 -7.10
CA THR A 27 0.94 12.43 -7.73
C THR A 27 -0.24 11.55 -7.35
N LYS A 28 -0.72 11.60 -6.10
CA LYS A 28 -1.89 10.82 -5.63
C LYS A 28 -2.74 11.61 -4.64
N ASN A 29 -2.20 11.84 -3.45
CA ASN A 29 -2.81 12.64 -2.40
C ASN A 29 -1.78 13.70 -1.96
N ALA A 30 -2.21 14.95 -1.80
CA ALA A 30 -1.39 16.01 -1.22
C ALA A 30 -2.22 16.84 -0.24
N THR A 31 -1.56 17.38 0.79
CA THR A 31 -2.13 18.41 1.66
C THR A 31 -1.52 19.74 1.24
N LEU A 32 -2.36 20.70 0.87
CA LEU A 32 -1.93 22.07 0.56
C LEU A 32 -1.96 22.90 1.84
N THR A 33 -0.88 23.62 2.11
CA THR A 33 -0.75 24.57 3.22
C THR A 33 -0.01 25.82 2.76
N ASN A 34 -0.09 26.90 3.53
CA ASN A 34 0.73 28.08 3.29
C ASN A 34 2.14 27.91 3.91
N GLU A 35 3.11 28.69 3.45
CA GLU A 35 4.52 28.59 3.89
C GLU A 35 4.75 28.90 5.38
N LYS A 36 3.74 29.39 6.12
CA LYS A 36 3.86 29.90 7.49
C LYS A 36 3.20 29.00 8.54
N GLU A 37 2.37 28.04 8.13
CA GLU A 37 1.66 27.14 9.04
C GLU A 37 2.41 25.82 9.22
N VAL A 38 3.12 25.73 10.34
CA VAL A 38 3.87 24.54 10.78
C VAL A 38 2.95 23.50 11.42
N ASP A 39 1.79 23.92 11.96
CA ASP A 39 0.84 23.09 12.71
C ASP A 39 -0.42 22.69 11.90
N ALA A 40 -0.28 22.49 10.58
CA ALA A 40 -1.38 22.04 9.73
C ALA A 40 -1.77 20.57 10.06
N HIS A 41 -2.82 20.39 10.86
CA HIS A 41 -3.29 19.06 11.27
C HIS A 41 -4.08 18.40 10.11
N PRO A 42 -3.67 17.21 9.60
CA PRO A 42 -4.30 16.61 8.44
C PRO A 42 -5.71 16.13 8.74
N ILE A 43 -6.69 16.64 7.98
CA ILE A 43 -8.02 16.02 7.91
C ILE A 43 -7.85 14.62 7.32
N ARG A 44 -8.31 13.60 8.06
CA ARG A 44 -8.15 12.18 7.72
C ARG A 44 -9.05 11.82 6.52
N LEU A 45 -8.57 12.10 5.32
CA LEU A 45 -9.29 11.87 4.06
C LEU A 45 -9.61 10.39 3.85
N VAL A 46 -10.86 10.10 3.50
CA VAL A 46 -11.27 8.83 2.91
C VAL A 46 -10.71 8.72 1.49
N LYS A 47 -10.10 7.57 1.18
CA LYS A 47 -9.43 7.31 -0.10
C LYS A 47 -10.44 7.25 -1.25
N PHE A 48 -10.63 8.36 -1.93
CA PHE A 48 -10.96 8.39 -3.36
C PHE A 48 -9.73 8.92 -4.08
N SER A 49 -9.18 8.14 -5.01
CA SER A 49 -8.06 8.59 -5.82
C SER A 49 -8.08 7.91 -7.17
N LEU A 50 -6.95 8.01 -7.86
CA LEU A 50 -6.93 8.00 -9.29
C LEU A 50 -5.75 7.14 -9.92
N SER A 51 -5.96 6.70 -11.19
CA SER A 51 -5.61 5.51 -12.07
C SER A 51 -4.16 5.48 -12.41
N VAL A 52 -3.39 5.43 -11.35
CA VAL A 52 -2.29 6.37 -11.25
C VAL A 52 -2.79 7.85 -11.28
N VAL A 53 -3.66 8.30 -12.21
CA VAL A 53 -4.43 9.60 -12.15
C VAL A 53 -5.97 9.64 -12.56
N SER A 54 -6.72 8.55 -12.91
CA SER A 54 -8.25 8.33 -12.80
C SER A 54 -9.04 7.24 -11.88
N ASP A 55 -8.51 6.10 -11.34
CA ASP A 55 -8.90 5.11 -10.26
C ASP A 55 -7.81 4.80 -9.14
N PRO A 56 -8.11 4.60 -7.83
CA PRO A 56 -7.09 4.51 -6.75
C PRO A 56 -6.29 3.20 -6.64
N MET A 57 -6.80 2.11 -7.21
CA MET A 57 -6.37 0.75 -6.95
C MET A 57 -5.38 0.24 -8.01
N VAL A 58 -5.09 1.05 -9.03
CA VAL A 58 -4.08 0.78 -10.05
C VAL A 58 -2.67 1.09 -9.52
N PHE A 59 -1.77 0.14 -9.68
CA PHE A 59 -0.37 0.26 -9.32
C PHE A 59 0.51 -0.31 -10.43
N CYS A 60 1.48 0.48 -10.92
CA CYS A 60 2.38 0.08 -11.98
C CYS A 60 3.81 -0.05 -11.44
N THR A 61 4.45 -1.18 -11.75
CA THR A 61 5.87 -1.45 -11.49
C THR A 61 6.60 -1.78 -12.77
N VAL A 62 7.90 -1.48 -12.81
CA VAL A 62 8.80 -1.93 -13.87
C VAL A 62 9.65 -3.05 -13.29
N GLU A 63 9.64 -4.22 -13.92
CA GLU A 63 10.50 -5.33 -13.54
C GLU A 63 11.90 -5.20 -14.13
N GLU A 64 12.87 -5.98 -13.61
CA GLU A 64 14.25 -6.01 -14.13
C GLU A 64 14.33 -6.51 -15.59
N SER A 65 13.30 -7.21 -16.06
CA SER A 65 13.09 -7.60 -17.46
C SER A 65 12.82 -6.41 -18.39
N GLY A 66 12.45 -5.25 -17.85
CA GLY A 66 11.93 -4.11 -18.59
C GLY A 66 10.42 -4.16 -18.85
N GLU A 67 9.71 -5.18 -18.34
CA GLU A 67 8.26 -5.28 -18.47
C GLU A 67 7.52 -4.33 -17.50
N HIS A 68 6.44 -3.72 -17.99
CA HIS A 68 5.56 -2.87 -17.21
C HIS A 68 4.40 -3.70 -16.64
N VAL A 69 4.44 -4.02 -15.35
CA VAL A 69 3.42 -4.79 -14.65
C VAL A 69 2.40 -3.84 -14.04
N THR A 70 1.15 -3.93 -14.49
CA THR A 70 0.01 -3.17 -13.95
C THR A 70 -0.86 -4.07 -13.07
N ALA A 71 -0.87 -3.81 -11.77
CA ALA A 71 -1.77 -4.45 -10.81
C ALA A 71 -3.04 -3.60 -10.61
N GLY A 72 -4.18 -4.26 -10.42
CA GLY A 72 -5.47 -3.61 -10.19
C GLY A 72 -6.48 -4.57 -9.55
N ALA A 73 -7.63 -4.05 -9.11
CA ALA A 73 -8.61 -4.79 -8.32
C ALA A 73 -9.27 -6.02 -9.02
N GLY A 74 -9.17 -6.13 -10.34
CA GLY A 74 -9.70 -7.28 -11.09
C GLY A 74 -9.60 -7.09 -12.60
N ASN A 75 -9.88 -8.14 -13.38
CA ASN A 75 -9.66 -8.13 -14.83
C ASN A 75 -10.45 -7.04 -15.56
N PHE A 76 -11.75 -6.90 -15.29
CA PHE A 76 -12.59 -5.85 -15.91
C PHE A 76 -12.07 -4.43 -15.62
N HIS A 77 -11.54 -4.20 -14.42
CA HIS A 77 -10.95 -2.92 -14.05
C HIS A 77 -9.67 -2.66 -14.86
N LEU A 78 -8.77 -3.64 -14.96
CA LEU A 78 -7.59 -3.54 -15.82
C LEU A 78 -7.97 -3.29 -17.30
N ASP A 79 -8.98 -3.98 -17.82
CA ASP A 79 -9.48 -3.79 -19.18
C ASP A 79 -10.01 -2.36 -19.40
N MET A 80 -10.71 -1.77 -18.43
CA MET A 80 -11.13 -0.36 -18.50
C MET A 80 -9.93 0.59 -18.50
N CYS A 81 -8.93 0.37 -17.63
CA CYS A 81 -7.72 1.20 -17.58
C CYS A 81 -6.91 1.12 -18.87
N PHE A 82 -6.76 -0.07 -19.48
CA PHE A 82 -6.06 -0.21 -20.76
C PHE A 82 -6.83 0.45 -21.92
N ASN A 83 -8.17 0.38 -21.92
CA ASN A 83 -8.97 1.11 -22.90
C ASN A 83 -8.83 2.64 -22.72
N ASP A 84 -8.83 3.16 -21.50
CA ASP A 84 -8.64 4.59 -21.26
C ASP A 84 -7.23 5.07 -21.65
N LEU A 85 -6.19 4.27 -21.38
CA LEU A 85 -4.82 4.55 -21.83
C LEU A 85 -4.74 4.64 -23.36
N LEU A 86 -5.26 3.62 -24.06
CA LEU A 86 -5.22 3.53 -25.52
C LEU A 86 -6.00 4.66 -26.21
N ASN A 87 -7.19 5.03 -25.68
CA ASN A 87 -8.09 5.97 -26.35
C ASN A 87 -7.84 7.45 -25.97
N ASN A 88 -7.29 7.74 -24.78
CA ASN A 88 -7.19 9.11 -24.27
C ASN A 88 -5.75 9.63 -24.07
N LEU A 89 -4.74 8.75 -24.01
CA LEU A 89 -3.38 9.12 -23.59
C LEU A 89 -2.27 8.73 -24.58
N THR A 90 -2.51 7.81 -25.52
CA THR A 90 -1.48 7.32 -26.44
C THR A 90 -1.88 7.37 -27.92
N ASP A 91 -1.71 8.53 -28.56
CA ASP A 91 -1.86 8.69 -30.03
C ASP A 91 -0.78 7.95 -30.86
N ILE A 92 0.25 7.36 -30.22
CA ILE A 92 1.55 7.10 -30.86
C ILE A 92 2.00 5.62 -30.84
N ALA A 93 1.49 4.75 -29.95
CA ALA A 93 1.96 3.36 -29.85
C ALA A 93 0.86 2.37 -29.43
N GLY A 94 0.76 1.24 -30.15
CA GLY A 94 -0.08 0.12 -29.75
C GLY A 94 0.53 -0.63 -28.56
N ILE A 95 -0.18 -0.64 -27.43
CA ILE A 95 0.22 -1.38 -26.23
C ILE A 95 -0.01 -2.88 -26.45
N ILE A 96 1.05 -3.69 -26.33
CA ILE A 96 0.93 -5.15 -26.34
C ILE A 96 0.62 -5.60 -24.91
N LYS A 97 -0.62 -6.07 -24.69
CA LYS A 97 -1.09 -6.61 -23.40
C LYS A 97 -0.86 -8.12 -23.35
N SER A 98 -0.28 -8.62 -22.26
CA SER A 98 -0.22 -10.04 -21.90
C SER A 98 -1.47 -10.50 -21.14
N ASP A 99 -1.69 -11.82 -21.06
CA ASP A 99 -2.81 -12.38 -20.29
C ASP A 99 -2.71 -11.99 -18.79
N PRO A 100 -3.83 -11.66 -18.13
CA PRO A 100 -3.83 -11.20 -16.74
C PRO A 100 -3.42 -12.32 -15.79
N VAL A 101 -2.38 -12.07 -14.99
CA VAL A 101 -1.88 -12.99 -13.96
C VAL A 101 -2.25 -12.53 -12.55
N VAL A 102 -2.39 -13.47 -11.62
CA VAL A 102 -2.58 -13.19 -10.19
C VAL A 102 -1.24 -13.13 -9.47
N SER A 103 -1.11 -12.23 -8.49
CA SER A 103 0.07 -12.19 -7.63
C SER A 103 0.00 -13.29 -6.57
N PHE A 104 1.00 -14.17 -6.57
CA PHE A 104 1.13 -15.20 -5.55
C PHE A 104 1.74 -14.64 -4.26
N ARG A 105 1.47 -15.31 -3.14
CA ARG A 105 2.11 -15.05 -1.84
C ARG A 105 2.72 -16.35 -1.32
N GLU A 106 3.90 -16.23 -0.73
CA GLU A 106 4.61 -17.35 -0.12
C GLU A 106 4.18 -17.54 1.33
N THR A 107 4.17 -18.79 1.81
CA THR A 107 3.89 -19.13 3.21
C THR A 107 4.69 -20.37 3.63
N VAL A 108 4.79 -20.61 4.93
CA VAL A 108 5.54 -21.71 5.53
C VAL A 108 4.57 -22.61 6.29
N LEU A 109 4.50 -23.88 5.93
CA LEU A 109 3.57 -24.85 6.52
C LEU A 109 4.11 -25.51 7.79
N GLU A 110 5.42 -25.70 7.90
CA GLU A 110 6.07 -26.40 9.02
C GLU A 110 7.29 -25.64 9.52
N LYS A 111 7.70 -25.93 10.76
CA LYS A 111 8.92 -25.37 11.33
C LYS A 111 10.15 -25.86 10.55
N SER A 112 11.00 -24.94 10.10
CA SER A 112 12.21 -25.26 9.33
C SER A 112 13.06 -26.32 10.04
N SER A 113 13.47 -27.36 9.32
CA SER A 113 14.23 -28.51 9.85
C SER A 113 15.59 -28.15 10.45
N GLN A 114 16.14 -26.99 10.06
CA GLN A 114 17.39 -26.46 10.56
C GLN A 114 17.33 -24.93 10.76
N THR A 115 18.15 -24.42 11.67
CA THR A 115 18.40 -22.98 11.84
C THR A 115 19.42 -22.54 10.80
N VAL A 116 19.03 -21.62 9.92
CA VAL A 116 19.90 -21.08 8.87
C VAL A 116 20.72 -19.91 9.43
N MET A 117 21.96 -19.76 8.95
CA MET A 117 22.89 -18.71 9.37
C MET A 117 23.34 -17.89 8.16
N SER A 118 23.26 -16.56 8.27
CA SER A 118 23.78 -15.62 7.28
C SER A 118 24.81 -14.68 7.93
N MET A 119 25.82 -14.25 7.17
CA MET A 119 26.86 -13.34 7.64
C MET A 119 26.87 -12.06 6.80
N SER A 120 27.09 -10.91 7.44
CA SER A 120 27.33 -9.66 6.72
C SER A 120 28.64 -9.73 5.91
N PRO A 121 28.79 -8.95 4.81
CA PRO A 121 30.02 -8.96 4.01
C PRO A 121 31.30 -8.64 4.79
N ASN A 122 31.20 -7.79 5.81
CA ASN A 122 32.31 -7.48 6.74
C ASN A 122 32.58 -8.57 7.79
N LYS A 123 31.82 -9.67 7.80
CA LYS A 123 31.92 -10.84 8.70
C LYS A 123 31.68 -10.57 10.20
N HIS A 124 31.32 -9.35 10.58
CA HIS A 124 31.11 -8.97 11.99
C HIS A 124 29.74 -9.41 12.52
N ASN A 125 28.70 -9.38 11.68
CA ASN A 125 27.35 -9.75 12.08
C ASN A 125 27.02 -11.15 11.57
N ARG A 126 26.42 -11.98 12.43
CA ARG A 126 25.86 -13.29 12.08
C ARG A 126 24.41 -13.34 12.52
N LEU A 127 23.51 -13.57 11.58
CA LEU A 127 22.08 -13.71 11.83
C LEU A 127 21.72 -15.18 11.77
N TYR A 128 21.03 -15.68 12.80
CA TYR A 128 20.52 -17.04 12.89
C TYR A 128 18.99 -16.97 12.87
N MET A 129 18.36 -17.67 11.94
CA MET A 129 16.90 -17.62 11.76
C MET A 129 16.30 -19.00 11.53
N GLN A 130 15.08 -19.19 12.01
CA GLN A 130 14.26 -20.37 11.76
C GLN A 130 12.83 -19.89 11.50
N ALA A 131 12.24 -20.31 10.38
CA ALA A 131 10.83 -20.03 10.07
C ALA A 131 9.92 -21.07 10.72
N ARG A 132 8.69 -20.66 11.05
CA ARG A 132 7.56 -21.50 11.47
C ARG A 132 6.25 -20.90 10.93
N PRO A 133 5.19 -21.69 10.72
CA PRO A 133 3.85 -21.15 10.49
C PRO A 133 3.44 -20.20 11.62
N LEU A 134 2.64 -19.19 11.29
CA LEU A 134 1.88 -18.43 12.28
C LEU A 134 0.68 -19.26 12.77
N GLU A 135 0.18 -18.96 13.95
CA GLU A 135 -1.03 -19.59 14.48
C GLU A 135 -2.27 -19.14 13.68
N GLU A 136 -3.31 -19.97 13.65
CA GLU A 136 -4.56 -19.69 12.94
C GLU A 136 -5.21 -18.37 13.43
N GLY A 137 -5.73 -17.57 12.50
CA GLY A 137 -6.32 -16.25 12.78
C GLY A 137 -5.33 -15.12 13.09
N LEU A 138 -4.06 -15.41 13.41
CA LEU A 138 -3.09 -14.36 13.77
C LEU A 138 -2.79 -13.40 12.62
N SER A 139 -2.75 -13.90 11.37
CA SER A 139 -2.62 -13.06 10.19
C SER A 139 -3.81 -12.10 10.02
N GLU A 140 -5.02 -12.57 10.29
CA GLU A 140 -6.24 -11.77 10.19
C GLU A 140 -6.31 -10.69 11.30
N ALA A 141 -5.85 -11.00 12.51
CA ALA A 141 -5.71 -10.05 13.61
C ALA A 141 -4.68 -8.94 13.30
N ILE A 142 -3.63 -9.26 12.54
CA ILE A 142 -2.64 -8.28 12.07
C ILE A 142 -3.23 -7.42 10.94
N ASP A 143 -3.82 -8.03 9.91
CA ASP A 143 -4.38 -7.33 8.74
C ASP A 143 -5.58 -6.44 9.09
N SER A 144 -6.38 -6.83 10.09
CA SER A 144 -7.47 -6.01 10.65
C SER A 144 -6.99 -4.87 11.57
N GLY A 145 -5.70 -4.87 11.96
CA GLY A 145 -5.11 -3.87 12.85
C GLY A 145 -5.45 -4.06 14.34
N GLN A 146 -5.89 -5.25 14.76
CA GLN A 146 -6.01 -5.60 16.18
C GLN A 146 -4.64 -5.73 16.87
N ILE A 147 -3.60 -6.12 16.10
CA ILE A 147 -2.23 -6.25 16.58
C ILE A 147 -1.27 -5.54 15.61
N GLY A 148 -0.65 -4.45 16.05
CA GLY A 148 0.32 -3.68 15.28
C GLY A 148 1.72 -3.62 15.91
N PRO A 149 2.73 -3.19 15.13
CA PRO A 149 4.08 -2.94 15.65
C PRO A 149 4.14 -1.76 16.64
N SER A 150 3.21 -0.81 16.51
CA SER A 150 3.17 0.42 17.31
C SER A 150 2.44 0.30 18.66
N ASP A 151 1.80 -0.84 18.94
CA ASP A 151 1.07 -1.04 20.20
C ASP A 151 2.00 -1.23 21.40
N ASP A 152 1.50 -0.95 22.61
CA ASP A 152 2.27 -1.17 23.85
C ASP A 152 2.66 -2.66 23.96
N PRO A 153 3.96 -2.99 24.13
CA PRO A 153 4.43 -4.38 24.19
C PRO A 153 3.77 -5.25 25.27
N LYS A 154 3.25 -4.66 26.36
CA LYS A 154 2.48 -5.40 27.38
C LYS A 154 1.11 -5.79 26.87
N VAL A 155 0.44 -4.91 26.13
CA VAL A 155 -0.88 -5.19 25.53
C VAL A 155 -0.73 -6.22 24.41
N ARG A 156 0.22 -6.00 23.49
CA ARG A 156 0.57 -6.96 22.42
C ARG A 156 0.94 -8.34 22.98
N SER A 157 1.82 -8.41 23.98
CA SER A 157 2.19 -9.71 24.58
C SER A 157 1.07 -10.39 25.36
N LYS A 158 0.11 -9.63 25.89
CA LYS A 158 -1.09 -10.17 26.52
C LYS A 158 -1.99 -10.85 25.47
N ILE A 159 -2.32 -10.14 24.39
CA ILE A 159 -3.16 -10.65 23.29
C ILE A 159 -2.52 -11.90 22.67
N LEU A 160 -1.25 -11.81 22.27
CA LEU A 160 -0.52 -12.95 21.69
C LEU A 160 -0.47 -14.18 22.60
N SER A 161 -0.44 -14.00 23.92
CA SER A 161 -0.38 -15.10 24.87
C SER A 161 -1.75 -15.67 25.26
N GLU A 162 -2.78 -14.83 25.38
CA GLU A 162 -4.11 -15.23 25.82
C GLU A 162 -4.99 -15.74 24.66
N GLU A 163 -4.87 -15.15 23.46
CA GLU A 163 -5.65 -15.54 22.28
C GLU A 163 -4.90 -16.57 21.40
N PHE A 164 -3.58 -16.40 21.22
CA PHE A 164 -2.78 -17.22 20.30
C PHE A 164 -1.78 -18.17 21.00
N GLY A 165 -1.78 -18.23 22.34
CA GLY A 165 -0.95 -19.17 23.10
C GLY A 165 0.57 -18.93 23.06
N TRP A 166 1.03 -17.75 22.63
CA TRP A 166 2.46 -17.44 22.59
C TRP A 166 3.07 -17.31 23.99
N ASP A 167 4.35 -17.64 24.10
CA ASP A 167 5.14 -17.38 25.30
C ASP A 167 5.24 -15.86 25.59
N LYS A 168 4.98 -15.47 26.85
CA LYS A 168 4.91 -14.06 27.26
C LYS A 168 6.25 -13.32 27.17
N ASP A 169 7.37 -14.01 27.24
CA ASP A 169 8.71 -13.40 27.21
C ASP A 169 9.32 -13.40 25.81
N LEU A 170 8.82 -14.24 24.89
CA LEU A 170 9.01 -14.09 23.46
C LEU A 170 8.12 -12.98 22.89
N ALA A 171 6.84 -12.94 23.25
CA ALA A 171 5.87 -11.99 22.69
C ALA A 171 6.15 -10.52 23.04
N LYS A 172 6.92 -10.24 24.10
CA LYS A 172 7.41 -8.88 24.46
C LYS A 172 8.62 -8.39 23.64
N LYS A 173 9.27 -9.28 22.87
CA LYS A 173 10.50 -8.98 22.10
C LYS A 173 10.21 -8.68 20.63
N ILE A 174 9.00 -9.00 20.19
CA ILE A 174 8.34 -8.47 18.99
C ILE A 174 7.91 -7.05 19.33
#